data_AF-A0A7V9RBM7-F1
#
_entry.id   AF-A0A7V9RBM7-F1
#
_cell.length_a   1.000
_cell.length_b   1.000
_cell.length_c   1.000
_cell.angle_alpha   90.00
_cell.angle_beta   90.00
_cell.angle_gamma   90.00
#
_symmetry.space_group_name_H-M   'P 1'
#
loop_
_entity.id
_entity.type
_entity.pdbx_description
1 polymer ?
#
loop_
_entity_poly.entity_id
_entity_poly.type
_entity_poly.pdbx_seq_one_letter_code
_entity_poly.pdbx_strand_id
1 'polypeptide(L)'
;MAATPVETLVNAFLLKAVKSQATHVRIIQVPNGGSVQLWFEGAWHEELAVPEVLRTPLVRRLGVMIGVLPPPRGKPWFGSLCMELGGDRHYFAVAIDRDHDTLHALVELVDETSFKARRQPRPPSPHPYRAG
;
A
#
# COMPACT_ATOMS: atom_id res chain seq x y z
N MET A 1 4.97 -0.95 23.30
CA MET A 1 5.17 0.44 22.87
C MET A 1 3.94 0.86 22.07
N ALA A 2 3.43 2.08 22.24
CA ALA A 2 2.31 2.56 21.44
C ALA A 2 2.75 2.77 19.97
N ALA A 3 1.84 2.52 19.02
CA ALA A 3 2.11 2.79 17.61
C ALA A 3 2.38 4.28 17.39
N THR A 4 3.34 4.59 16.51
CA THR A 4 3.61 5.99 16.13
C THR A 4 2.42 6.55 15.33
N PRO A 5 2.20 7.88 15.28
CA PRO A 5 1.11 8.46 14.48
C PRO A 5 1.14 8.04 13.00
N VAL A 6 2.35 7.94 12.41
CA VAL A 6 2.54 7.48 11.03
C VAL A 6 2.11 6.02 10.86
N GLU A 7 2.50 5.15 11.80
CA GLU A 7 2.09 3.75 11.80
C GLU A 7 0.57 3.59 11.99
N THR A 8 -0.03 4.35 12.91
CA THR A 8 -1.47 4.37 13.10
C THR A 8 -2.18 4.76 11.81
N LEU A 9 -1.68 5.77 11.09
CA LEU A 9 -2.27 6.20 9.81
C LEU A 9 -2.11 5.14 8.71
N VAL A 10 -0.97 4.46 8.65
CA VAL A 10 -0.77 3.31 7.74
C VAL A 10 -1.78 2.21 8.01
N ASN A 11 -1.90 1.80 9.27
CA ASN A 11 -2.84 0.75 9.68
C ASN A 11 -4.29 1.17 9.39
N ALA A 12 -4.63 2.44 9.57
CA ALA A 12 -5.96 2.97 9.32
C ALA A 12 -6.36 2.88 7.84
N PHE A 13 -5.51 3.30 6.89
CA PHE A 13 -5.88 3.21 5.48
C PHE A 13 -5.86 1.75 4.96
N LEU A 14 -5.03 0.87 5.52
CA LEU A 14 -5.06 -0.56 5.19
C LEU A 14 -6.35 -1.21 5.69
N LEU A 15 -6.77 -0.90 6.92
CA LEU A 15 -8.05 -1.35 7.47
C LEU A 15 -9.23 -0.78 6.66
N LYS A 16 -9.15 0.49 6.26
CA LYS A 16 -10.16 1.10 5.39
C LYS A 16 -10.28 0.39 4.05
N ALA A 17 -9.16 0.04 3.42
CA ALA A 17 -9.15 -0.73 2.17
C ALA A 17 -9.90 -2.06 2.33
N VAL A 18 -9.62 -2.79 3.41
CA VAL A 18 -10.35 -4.04 3.75
C VAL A 18 -11.85 -3.78 3.91
N LYS A 19 -12.24 -2.78 4.70
CA LYS A 19 -13.66 -2.48 4.97
C LYS A 19 -14.42 -1.97 3.75
N SER A 20 -13.74 -1.29 2.84
CA SER A 20 -14.29 -0.81 1.57
C SER A 20 -14.23 -1.82 0.43
N GLN A 21 -13.80 -3.06 0.70
CA GLN A 21 -13.59 -4.10 -0.33
C GLN A 21 -12.65 -3.64 -1.46
N ALA A 22 -11.73 -2.73 -1.15
CA ALA A 22 -10.71 -2.29 -2.08
C ALA A 22 -9.68 -3.39 -2.29
N THR A 23 -9.28 -3.58 -3.54
CA THR A 23 -8.24 -4.56 -3.89
C THR A 23 -6.85 -3.94 -3.87
N HIS A 24 -6.75 -2.61 -4.00
CA HIS A 24 -5.47 -1.91 -3.99
C HIS A 24 -5.54 -0.62 -3.18
N VAL A 25 -4.39 -0.24 -2.63
CA VAL A 25 -4.09 1.07 -2.08
C VAL A 25 -2.88 1.63 -2.80
N ARG A 26 -2.88 2.92 -3.13
CA ARG A 26 -1.66 3.61 -3.57
C ARG A 26 -1.41 4.88 -2.77
N ILE A 27 -0.13 5.20 -2.60
CA ILE A 27 0.33 6.48 -2.07
C ILE A 27 1.12 7.14 -3.18
N ILE A 28 0.62 8.26 -3.68
CA ILE A 28 1.21 8.98 -4.81
C ILE A 28 1.40 10.47 -4.52
N GLN A 29 2.25 11.12 -5.32
CA GLN A 29 2.33 12.57 -5.36
C GLN A 29 1.22 13.13 -6.26
N VAL A 30 0.67 14.27 -5.84
CA VAL A 30 -0.28 15.10 -6.59
C VAL A 30 0.18 16.56 -6.53
N PRO A 31 -0.31 17.48 -7.39
CA PRO A 31 0.22 18.85 -7.48
C PRO A 31 0.31 19.64 -6.16
N ASN A 32 -0.52 19.31 -5.16
CA ASN A 32 -0.58 20.01 -3.86
C ASN A 32 -0.19 19.11 -2.67
N GLY A 33 0.57 18.03 -2.89
CA GLY A 33 1.03 17.14 -1.82
C GLY A 33 1.01 15.67 -2.21
N GLY A 34 0.43 14.83 -1.35
CA GLY A 34 0.22 13.42 -1.60
C GLY A 34 -1.24 13.02 -1.54
N SER A 35 -1.55 11.83 -2.05
CA SER A 35 -2.89 11.26 -1.97
C SER A 35 -2.76 9.77 -1.66
N VAL A 36 -3.53 9.30 -0.68
CA VAL A 36 -3.81 7.88 -0.47
C VAL A 36 -5.11 7.57 -1.19
N GLN A 37 -5.04 6.64 -2.13
CA GLN A 37 -6.17 6.26 -2.97
C GLN A 37 -6.44 4.77 -2.89
N LEU A 38 -7.70 4.41 -2.99
CA LEU A 38 -8.19 3.04 -2.93
C LEU A 38 -8.74 2.65 -4.30
N TRP A 39 -8.46 1.44 -4.76
CA TRP A 39 -9.07 0.88 -5.96
C TRP A 39 -10.21 -0.06 -5.60
N PHE A 40 -11.43 0.35 -5.95
CA PHE A 40 -12.63 -0.47 -5.86
C PHE A 40 -13.59 -0.05 -6.99
N GLU A 41 -14.54 -0.92 -7.33
CA GLU A 41 -15.55 -0.65 -8.38
C GLU A 41 -14.97 -0.20 -9.74
N GLY A 42 -13.72 -0.61 -10.04
CA GLY A 42 -13.06 -0.32 -11.31
C GLY A 42 -12.44 1.09 -11.41
N ALA A 43 -12.32 1.84 -10.31
CA ALA A 43 -11.73 3.17 -10.31
C ALA A 43 -10.86 3.44 -9.07
N TRP A 44 -10.00 4.46 -9.18
CA TRP A 44 -9.28 5.02 -8.04
C TRP A 44 -10.12 6.08 -7.35
N HIS A 45 -10.35 5.91 -6.05
CA HIS A 45 -11.03 6.86 -5.19
C HIS A 45 -10.04 7.44 -4.19
N GLU A 46 -10.01 8.77 -4.05
CA GLU A 46 -9.21 9.41 -3.01
C GLU A 46 -9.83 9.15 -1.64
N GLU A 47 -9.04 8.59 -0.73
CA GLU A 47 -9.44 8.37 0.66
C GLU A 47 -8.90 9.48 1.56
N LEU A 48 -7.66 9.91 1.32
CA LEU A 48 -6.99 10.90 2.15
C LEU A 48 -6.04 11.76 1.32
N ALA A 49 -6.28 13.07 1.34
CA ALA A 49 -5.27 14.05 0.96
C ALA A 49 -4.18 14.10 2.04
N VAL A 50 -2.91 13.94 1.63
CA VAL A 50 -1.76 13.84 2.52
C VAL A 50 -0.90 15.09 2.36
N PRO A 51 -0.59 15.83 3.44
CA PRO A 51 0.41 16.89 3.41
C PRO A 51 1.74 16.36 2.87
N GLU A 52 2.45 17.17 2.06
CA GLU A 52 3.71 16.75 1.42
C GLU A 52 4.71 16.15 2.42
N VAL A 53 4.81 16.75 3.62
CA VAL A 53 5.69 16.33 4.70
C VAL A 53 5.41 14.91 5.24
N LEU A 54 4.19 14.40 5.10
CA LEU A 54 3.79 13.07 5.59
C LEU A 54 3.88 11.97 4.53
N ARG A 55 3.92 12.31 3.24
CA ARG A 55 3.95 11.32 2.14
C ARG A 55 5.14 10.37 2.24
N THR A 56 6.35 10.92 2.33
CA THR A 56 7.58 10.12 2.43
C THR A 56 7.60 9.26 3.71
N PRO A 57 7.26 9.80 4.90
CA PRO A 57 7.10 8.99 6.10
C PRO A 57 6.14 7.80 5.95
N LEU A 58 4.97 7.97 5.31
CA LEU A 58 4.01 6.88 5.12
C LEU A 58 4.58 5.77 4.23
N VAL A 59 5.18 6.13 3.10
CA VAL A 59 5.79 5.13 2.20
C VAL A 59 6.99 4.44 2.87
N ARG A 60 7.83 5.18 3.60
CA ARG A 60 8.94 4.59 4.36
C ARG A 60 8.45 3.65 5.45
N ARG A 61 7.34 3.97 6.12
CA ARG A 61 6.76 3.10 7.14
C ARG A 61 6.30 1.77 6.54
N LEU A 62 5.64 1.79 5.36
CA LEU A 62 5.35 0.57 4.62
C LEU A 62 6.61 -0.23 4.29
N GLY A 63 7.70 0.44 3.90
CA GLY A 63 9.01 -0.19 3.68
C GLY A 63 9.52 -0.92 4.92
N VAL A 64 9.52 -0.24 6.07
CA VAL A 64 9.91 -0.86 7.35
C VAL A 64 9.04 -2.08 7.66
N MET A 65 7.73 -2.01 7.43
CA MET A 65 6.79 -3.11 7.70
C MET A 65 7.05 -4.35 6.84
N ILE A 66 7.55 -4.18 5.62
CA ILE A 66 7.93 -5.30 4.73
C ILE A 66 9.42 -5.69 4.86
N GLY A 67 10.16 -5.10 5.82
CA GLY A 67 11.56 -5.42 6.10
C GLY A 67 12.56 -4.75 5.15
N VAL A 68 12.18 -3.62 4.55
CA VAL A 68 12.84 -3.02 3.40
C VAL A 68 13.13 -1.53 3.67
N LEU A 69 14.40 -1.10 3.55
CA LEU A 69 14.78 0.31 3.62
C LEU A 69 14.44 1.04 2.29
N PRO A 70 14.38 2.37 2.20
CA PRO A 70 14.03 3.00 0.92
C PRO A 70 15.07 2.72 -0.19
N PRO A 71 14.63 2.46 -1.45
CA PRO A 71 15.50 1.95 -2.50
C PRO A 71 16.48 2.99 -3.05
N PRO A 72 17.61 2.56 -3.67
CA PRO A 72 18.36 3.40 -4.60
C PRO A 72 17.51 3.75 -5.83
N ARG A 73 17.85 4.83 -6.54
CA ARG A 73 17.08 5.30 -7.71
C ARG A 73 16.97 4.22 -8.80
N GLY A 74 15.80 4.08 -9.42
CA GLY A 74 15.61 3.32 -10.66
C GLY A 74 15.23 1.84 -10.54
N LYS A 75 14.93 1.31 -9.35
CA LYS A 75 14.34 -0.03 -9.20
C LYS A 75 13.26 -0.07 -8.12
N PRO A 76 12.06 -0.62 -8.41
CA PRO A 76 11.05 -0.85 -7.40
C PRO A 76 11.46 -2.00 -6.48
N TRP A 77 11.05 -1.90 -5.22
CA TRP A 77 11.23 -2.94 -4.21
C TRP A 77 9.90 -3.57 -3.85
N PHE A 78 9.92 -4.89 -3.69
CA PHE A 78 8.73 -5.68 -3.41
C PHE A 78 8.85 -6.39 -2.07
N GLY A 79 7.74 -6.48 -1.36
CA GLY A 79 7.65 -7.23 -0.13
C GLY A 79 6.21 -7.61 0.15
N SER A 80 6.03 -8.35 1.23
CA SER A 80 4.71 -8.79 1.63
C SER A 80 4.53 -8.57 3.12
N LEU A 81 3.29 -8.31 3.50
CA LEU A 81 2.89 -7.96 4.86
C LEU A 81 1.68 -8.80 5.23
N CYS A 82 1.71 -9.41 6.40
CA CYS A 82 0.58 -10.11 7.01
C CYS A 82 0.22 -9.37 8.30
N MET A 83 -1.05 -9.01 8.46
CA MET A 83 -1.52 -8.27 9.63
C MET A 83 -2.88 -8.76 10.08
N GLU A 84 -3.14 -8.63 11.38
CA GLU A 84 -4.48 -8.76 11.94
C GLU A 84 -5.12 -7.36 12.01
N LEU A 85 -6.20 -7.17 11.25
CA LEU A 85 -6.93 -5.90 11.18
C LEU A 85 -8.41 -6.18 11.43
N GLY A 86 -8.99 -5.55 12.45
CA GLY A 86 -10.41 -5.75 12.76
C GLY A 86 -10.78 -7.17 13.22
N GLY A 87 -9.82 -7.96 13.70
CA GLY A 87 -10.02 -9.33 14.18
C GLY A 87 -9.67 -10.43 13.17
N ASP A 88 -9.48 -10.07 11.90
CA ASP A 88 -9.17 -11.02 10.83
C ASP A 88 -7.75 -10.82 10.30
N ARG A 89 -7.17 -11.91 9.77
CA ARG A 89 -5.85 -11.89 9.14
C ARG A 89 -5.96 -11.48 7.67
N HIS A 90 -5.17 -10.50 7.28
CA HIS A 90 -5.10 -9.97 5.93
C HIS A 90 -3.68 -10.01 5.38
N TYR A 91 -3.59 -10.24 4.07
CA TYR A 91 -2.33 -10.40 3.37
C TYR A 91 -2.20 -9.31 2.30
N PHE A 92 -1.01 -8.74 2.22
CA PHE A 92 -0.71 -7.63 1.32
C PHE A 92 0.58 -7.90 0.55
N ALA A 93 0.55 -7.64 -0.75
CA ALA A 93 1.75 -7.50 -1.58
C ALA A 93 2.03 -5.99 -1.74
N VAL A 94 3.28 -5.57 -1.54
CA VAL A 94 3.66 -4.16 -1.49
C VAL A 94 4.78 -3.92 -2.50
N ALA A 95 4.62 -2.88 -3.30
CA ALA A 95 5.66 -2.29 -4.13
C ALA A 95 5.97 -0.88 -3.63
N ILE A 96 7.25 -0.56 -3.50
CA ILE A 96 7.74 0.79 -3.23
C ILE A 96 8.62 1.18 -4.41
N ASP A 97 8.30 2.31 -5.02
CA ASP A 97 9.08 2.87 -6.11
C ASP A 97 9.62 4.25 -5.75
N ARG A 98 10.74 4.61 -6.36
CA ARG A 98 11.34 5.94 -6.29
C ARG A 98 11.43 6.50 -7.70
N ASP A 99 10.55 7.44 -7.99
CA ASP A 99 10.68 8.30 -9.16
C ASP A 99 11.39 9.59 -8.74
N HIS A 100 12.55 9.88 -9.35
CA HIS A 100 13.47 10.93 -8.92
C HIS A 100 13.74 10.93 -7.40
N ASP A 101 13.16 11.89 -6.66
CA ASP A 101 13.27 12.01 -5.19
C ASP A 101 11.95 11.72 -4.46
N THR A 102 10.95 11.25 -5.20
CA THR A 102 9.59 11.00 -4.75
C THR A 102 9.35 9.51 -4.59
N LEU A 103 9.01 9.12 -3.35
CA LEU A 103 8.59 7.76 -3.04
C LEU A 103 7.09 7.54 -3.27
N HIS A 104 6.77 6.41 -3.89
CA HIS A 104 5.42 5.94 -4.13
C HIS A 104 5.25 4.53 -3.56
N ALA A 105 4.02 4.19 -3.21
CA ALA A 105 3.68 2.82 -2.83
C ALA A 105 2.45 2.34 -3.60
N LEU A 106 2.46 1.06 -3.97
CA LEU A 106 1.29 0.31 -4.39
C LEU A 106 1.17 -0.90 -3.47
N VAL A 107 -0.01 -1.11 -2.92
CA VAL A 107 -0.35 -2.23 -2.06
C VAL A 107 -1.52 -2.97 -2.70
N GLU A 108 -1.39 -4.27 -2.92
CA GLU A 108 -2.48 -5.15 -3.34
C GLU A 108 -2.91 -6.01 -2.15
N LEU A 109 -4.21 -6.07 -1.90
CA LEU A 109 -4.82 -7.01 -0.98
C LEU A 109 -4.93 -8.38 -1.67
N VAL A 110 -4.35 -9.41 -1.08
CA VAL A 110 -4.24 -10.74 -1.68
C VAL A 110 -4.80 -11.82 -0.75
N ASP A 111 -5.18 -12.97 -1.32
CA ASP A 111 -5.44 -14.17 -0.53
C ASP A 111 -4.13 -14.82 -0.04
N GLU A 112 -4.26 -15.78 0.87
CA GLU A 112 -3.12 -16.47 1.48
C GLU A 112 -2.30 -17.26 0.45
N THR A 113 -2.94 -17.85 -0.56
CA THR A 113 -2.29 -18.62 -1.62
C THR A 113 -1.37 -17.71 -2.44
N SER A 114 -1.90 -16.59 -2.89
CA SER A 114 -1.19 -15.54 -3.62
C SER A 114 -0.06 -14.94 -2.79
N PHE A 115 -0.29 -14.71 -1.50
CA PHE A 115 0.71 -14.21 -0.57
C PHE A 115 1.93 -15.15 -0.46
N LYS A 116 1.70 -16.46 -0.46
CA LYS A 116 2.78 -17.46 -0.45
C LYS A 116 3.50 -17.56 -1.80
N ALA A 117 2.78 -17.35 -2.90
CA ALA A 117 3.32 -17.52 -4.25
C ALA A 117 4.10 -16.30 -4.78
N ARG A 118 3.71 -15.06 -4.42
CA ARG A 118 4.32 -13.85 -4.96
C ARG A 118 4.36 -12.70 -3.96
N ARG A 119 5.40 -11.87 -4.08
CA ARG A 119 5.57 -10.64 -3.29
C ARG A 119 5.29 -9.36 -4.07
N GLN A 120 5.32 -9.44 -5.39
CA GLN A 120 5.07 -8.29 -6.25
C GLN A 120 3.56 -8.10 -6.43
N PRO A 121 3.01 -6.91 -6.12
CA PRO A 121 1.62 -6.60 -6.43
C PRO A 121 1.41 -6.55 -7.94
N ARG A 122 0.23 -6.96 -8.37
CA ARG A 122 -0.25 -6.74 -9.73
C ARG A 122 -0.81 -5.32 -9.83
N PRO A 123 -0.85 -4.74 -11.04
CA PRO A 123 -1.66 -3.54 -11.25
C PRO A 123 -3.12 -3.85 -10.91
N PRO A 124 -3.93 -2.87 -10.53
CA PRO A 124 -5.37 -3.07 -10.44
C PRO A 124 -5.96 -3.38 -11.81
N SER A 125 -6.97 -4.25 -11.82
CA SER A 125 -7.74 -4.60 -13.01
C SER A 125 -9.22 -4.36 -12.76
N PRO A 126 -9.97 -3.81 -13.74
CA PRO A 126 -11.43 -3.75 -13.67
C PRO A 126 -12.07 -5.14 -13.77
N HIS A 127 -11.32 -6.15 -14.24
CA HIS A 127 -11.73 -7.54 -14.24
C HIS A 127 -11.07 -8.29 -13.07
N PRO A 128 -11.82 -9.04 -12.25
CA PRO A 128 -11.23 -9.84 -11.19
C PRO A 128 -10.24 -10.83 -11.80
N TYR A 129 -9.02 -10.86 -11.24
CA TYR A 129 -8.03 -11.86 -11.62
C TYR A 129 -8.58 -13.24 -11.30
N ARG A 130 -8.80 -14.09 -12.32
CA ARG A 130 -9.12 -15.50 -12.10
C ARG A 130 -7.96 -16.12 -11.32
N ALA A 131 -8.24 -16.64 -10.12
CA ALA A 131 -7.32 -17.53 -9.43
C ALA A 131 -7.16 -18.77 -10.31
N GLY A 132 -5.97 -18.97 -10.86
CA GLY A 132 -5.56 -20.20 -11.53
C GLY A 132 -4.95 -21.16 -10.54
#